data_AF-A0AAD7SR13-F1
#
_entry.id   AF-A0AAD7SR13-F1
#
_cell.length_a   1.000
_cell.length_b   1.000
_cell.length_c   1.000
_cell.angle_alpha   90.00
_cell.angle_beta   90.00
_cell.angle_gamma   90.00
#
_symmetry.space_group_name_H-M   'P 1'
#
loop_
_entity.id
_entity.type
_entity.pdbx_description
1 polymer ?
#
loop_
_entity_poly.entity_id
_entity_poly.type
_entity_poly.pdbx_seq_one_letter_code
_entity_poly.pdbx_strand_id
1 'polypeptide(L)'
;MQNVGLIHTLEQCLNSMQTVGLIHTLEQCLNRMQTVGLIHTLEQCLNRMQTLGLIHTLEQCLNSMQTVGFIHTLQQCLNRMQTVGLIHALEQCLNRMQTVGLIHTLEQCLNRMQKTGFKRLCIIHTLEQCLNSMQTVGLIHTLEQCLNRMQTVGLIHTLEQCLNRMQTVGLIHTLEQCLNRAVGLIHTLEQCLNRVNHPAAHFPSC
;
A
#
# COMPACT_ATOMS: atom_id res chain seq x y z
N MET A 1 -18.22 -21.91 11.64
CA MET A 1 -19.01 -21.17 12.65
C MET A 1 -19.72 -20.03 11.95
N GLN A 2 -21.03 -19.89 12.18
CA GLN A 2 -21.79 -18.72 11.76
C GLN A 2 -22.21 -17.99 13.04
N ASN A 3 -21.95 -16.69 13.12
CA ASN A 3 -22.36 -15.87 14.25
C ASN A 3 -22.95 -14.54 13.79
N VAL A 4 -24.00 -14.10 14.49
CA VAL A 4 -24.56 -12.75 14.35
C VAL A 4 -24.55 -12.12 15.73
N GLY A 5 -23.75 -11.08 15.93
CA GLY A 5 -23.63 -10.40 17.22
C GLY A 5 -22.19 -10.11 17.62
N LEU A 6 -21.94 -10.17 18.93
CA LEU A 6 -20.66 -9.83 19.55
C LEU A 6 -19.86 -11.10 19.84
N ILE A 7 -18.63 -11.16 19.36
CA ILE A 7 -17.59 -12.07 19.85
C ILE A 7 -16.64 -11.21 20.67
N HIS A 8 -16.61 -11.44 21.98
CA HIS A 8 -15.67 -10.70 22.83
C HIS A 8 -14.25 -11.22 22.60
N THR A 9 -14.03 -12.52 22.79
CA THR A 9 -12.75 -13.16 22.51
C THR A 9 -12.98 -14.48 21.81
N LEU A 10 -12.12 -14.78 20.83
CA LEU A 10 -12.00 -16.09 20.24
C LEU A 10 -10.53 -16.39 19.99
N GLU A 11 -10.02 -17.42 20.64
CA GLU A 11 -8.62 -17.82 20.48
C GLU A 11 -8.38 -18.40 19.08
N GLN A 12 -9.19 -19.38 18.65
CA GLN A 12 -8.90 -20.10 17.42
C GLN A 12 -10.11 -20.40 16.55
N CYS A 13 -9.95 -20.18 15.25
CA CYS A 13 -10.84 -20.69 14.21
C CYS A 13 -10.06 -21.51 13.17
N LEU A 14 -10.24 -22.83 13.20
CA LEU A 14 -9.49 -23.76 12.35
C LEU A 14 -9.95 -23.79 10.88
N ASN A 15 -11.26 -23.71 10.63
CA ASN A 15 -11.84 -24.02 9.31
C ASN A 15 -12.49 -22.81 8.64
N SER A 16 -13.67 -22.43 9.10
CA SER A 16 -14.39 -21.32 8.51
C SER A 16 -15.19 -20.56 9.57
N MET A 17 -15.11 -19.24 9.47
CA MET A 17 -15.90 -18.30 10.23
C MET A 17 -16.64 -17.37 9.29
N GLN A 18 -17.94 -17.21 9.54
CA GLN A 18 -18.77 -16.18 8.95
C GLN A 18 -19.42 -15.41 10.10
N THR A 19 -19.13 -14.12 10.19
CA THR A 19 -19.63 -13.28 11.28
C THR A 19 -20.25 -12.01 10.73
N VAL A 20 -21.42 -11.65 11.25
CA VAL A 20 -22.02 -10.32 11.07
C VAL A 20 -22.07 -9.65 12.45
N GLY A 21 -21.30 -8.59 12.66
CA GLY A 21 -21.26 -7.88 13.92
C GLY A 21 -19.86 -7.45 14.35
N LEU A 22 -19.60 -7.53 15.66
CA LEU A 22 -18.38 -7.04 16.28
C LEU A 22 -17.55 -8.22 16.78
N ILE A 23 -16.28 -8.28 16.38
CA ILE A 23 -15.26 -9.14 16.97
C ILE A 23 -14.30 -8.21 17.72
N HIS A 24 -14.22 -8.32 19.04
CA HIS A 24 -13.28 -7.51 19.80
C HIS A 24 -11.87 -8.08 19.66
N THR A 25 -11.66 -9.36 19.96
CA THR A 25 -10.37 -10.01 19.75
C THR A 25 -10.52 -11.37 19.08
N LEU A 26 -9.72 -11.62 18.05
CA LEU A 26 -9.50 -12.94 17.47
C LEU A 26 -8.00 -13.18 17.32
N GLU A 27 -7.46 -14.18 18.02
CA GLU A 27 -6.01 -14.46 17.95
C GLU A 27 -5.68 -15.13 16.62
N GLN A 28 -6.33 -16.26 16.28
CA GLN A 28 -5.96 -17.02 15.09
C GLN A 28 -7.14 -17.46 14.23
N CYS A 29 -7.04 -17.18 12.93
CA CYS A 29 -7.84 -17.83 11.90
C CYS A 29 -6.96 -18.53 10.87
N LEU A 30 -7.01 -19.87 10.84
CA LEU A 30 -6.13 -20.65 9.96
C LEU A 30 -6.59 -20.68 8.51
N ASN A 31 -7.89 -20.86 8.26
CA ASN A 31 -8.37 -21.15 6.91
C ASN A 31 -9.18 -20.01 6.27
N ARG A 32 -10.42 -19.78 6.72
CA ARG A 32 -11.26 -18.77 6.07
C ARG A 32 -12.05 -17.97 7.08
N MET A 33 -11.95 -16.65 6.95
CA MET A 33 -12.79 -15.69 7.66
C MET A 33 -13.55 -14.83 6.67
N GLN A 34 -14.84 -14.68 6.90
CA GLN A 34 -15.68 -13.68 6.27
C GLN A 34 -16.40 -12.88 7.34
N THR A 35 -16.18 -11.57 7.36
CA THR A 35 -16.77 -10.70 8.38
C THR A 35 -17.46 -9.52 7.71
N VAL A 36 -18.68 -9.24 8.15
CA VAL A 36 -19.35 -7.96 7.89
C VAL A 36 -19.49 -7.23 9.22
N GLY A 37 -18.79 -6.11 9.38
CA GLY A 37 -18.81 -5.33 10.61
C GLY A 37 -17.43 -4.87 11.06
N LEU A 38 -17.18 -4.93 12.37
CA LEU A 38 -15.98 -4.39 13.01
C LEU A 38 -15.14 -5.53 13.60
N ILE A 39 -13.86 -5.54 13.27
CA ILE A 39 -12.84 -6.32 13.95
C ILE A 39 -11.93 -5.33 14.68
N HIS A 40 -11.93 -5.35 16.00
CA HIS A 40 -11.05 -4.47 16.77
C HIS A 40 -9.61 -4.99 16.71
N THR A 41 -9.39 -6.26 17.03
CA THR A 41 -8.04 -6.85 16.96
C THR A 41 -8.11 -8.23 16.32
N LEU A 42 -7.24 -8.45 15.33
CA LEU A 42 -6.95 -9.74 14.76
C LEU A 42 -5.44 -9.95 14.71
N GLU A 43 -4.91 -10.92 15.45
CA GLU A 43 -3.47 -11.15 15.46
C GLU A 43 -3.05 -11.85 14.16
N GLN A 44 -3.63 -13.01 13.85
CA GLN A 44 -3.18 -13.81 12.71
C GLN A 44 -4.31 -14.33 11.84
N CYS A 45 -4.16 -14.12 10.53
CA CYS A 45 -4.90 -14.84 9.51
C CYS A 45 -3.95 -15.51 8.51
N LEU A 46 -3.94 -16.84 8.49
CA LEU A 46 -2.96 -17.60 7.73
C LEU A 46 -3.35 -17.71 6.24
N ASN A 47 -4.63 -17.87 5.92
CA ASN A 47 -5.02 -18.30 4.57
C ASN A 47 -5.91 -17.28 3.84
N ARG A 48 -7.18 -17.12 4.22
CA ARG A 48 -8.08 -16.17 3.55
C ARG A 48 -8.92 -15.35 4.52
N MET A 49 -8.85 -14.03 4.36
CA MET A 49 -9.72 -13.07 5.02
C MET A 49 -10.50 -12.25 4.00
N GLN A 50 -11.80 -12.13 4.22
CA GLN A 50 -12.66 -11.20 3.51
C GLN A 50 -13.44 -10.36 4.52
N THR A 51 -13.27 -9.05 4.48
CA THR A 51 -13.93 -8.15 5.42
C THR A 51 -14.66 -7.03 4.69
N LEU A 52 -15.93 -6.83 5.04
CA LEU A 52 -16.71 -5.65 4.69
C LEU A 52 -16.92 -4.84 5.96
N GLY A 53 -16.18 -3.75 6.11
CA GLY A 53 -16.28 -2.88 7.29
C GLY A 53 -14.93 -2.38 7.79
N LEU A 54 -14.78 -2.35 9.11
CA LEU A 54 -13.64 -1.72 9.78
C LEU A 54 -12.77 -2.78 10.45
N ILE A 55 -11.46 -2.73 10.18
CA ILE A 55 -10.44 -3.45 10.93
C ILE A 55 -9.63 -2.39 11.66
N HIS A 56 -9.64 -2.39 12.99
CA HIS A 56 -8.81 -1.46 13.74
C HIS A 56 -7.36 -1.96 13.72
N THR A 57 -7.08 -3.15 14.23
CA THR A 57 -5.73 -3.70 14.22
C THR A 57 -5.71 -5.08 13.58
N LEU A 58 -4.82 -5.27 12.61
CA LEU A 58 -4.44 -6.56 12.08
C LEU A 58 -2.92 -6.71 12.13
N GLU A 59 -2.40 -7.67 12.88
CA GLU A 59 -0.95 -7.85 12.97
C GLU A 59 -0.43 -8.57 11.72
N GLN A 60 -0.97 -9.76 11.41
CA GLN A 60 -0.43 -10.58 10.32
C GLN A 60 -1.51 -11.18 9.42
N CYS A 61 -1.34 -10.98 8.11
CA CYS A 61 -2.01 -11.76 7.08
C CYS A 61 -1.01 -12.43 6.14
N LEU A 62 -0.94 -13.75 6.17
CA LEU A 62 0.08 -14.49 5.44
C LEU A 62 -0.27 -14.63 3.95
N ASN A 63 -1.47 -15.09 3.60
CA ASN A 63 -1.78 -15.48 2.22
C ASN A 63 -2.65 -14.47 1.46
N SER A 64 -3.87 -14.20 1.91
CA SER A 64 -4.76 -13.31 1.17
C SER A 64 -5.73 -12.56 2.06
N MET A 65 -5.77 -11.25 1.87
CA MET A 65 -6.74 -10.35 2.46
C MET A 65 -7.47 -9.58 1.37
N GLN A 66 -8.80 -9.56 1.47
CA GLN A 66 -9.67 -8.69 0.70
C GLN A 66 -10.52 -7.87 1.64
N THR A 67 -10.38 -6.54 1.58
CA THR A 67 -11.12 -5.63 2.45
C THR A 67 -11.83 -4.57 1.63
N VAL A 68 -13.11 -4.37 1.93
CA VAL A 68 -13.84 -3.16 1.50
C VAL A 68 -14.20 -2.38 2.76
N GLY A 69 -13.61 -1.21 2.92
CA GLY A 69 -13.80 -0.37 4.10
C GLY A 69 -12.49 0.23 4.60
N PHE A 70 -12.29 0.22 5.92
CA PHE A 70 -11.20 0.91 6.58
C PHE A 70 -10.30 -0.06 7.33
N ILE A 71 -9.00 0.14 7.23
CA ILE A 71 -7.99 -0.53 8.04
C ILE A 71 -7.22 0.57 8.78
N HIS A 72 -7.28 0.58 10.11
CA HIS A 72 -6.52 1.57 10.88
C HIS A 72 -5.03 1.21 10.85
N THR A 73 -4.71 0.02 11.33
CA THR A 73 -3.33 -0.45 11.41
C THR A 73 -3.23 -1.86 10.86
N LEU A 74 -2.29 -2.05 9.93
CA LEU A 74 -1.86 -3.36 9.48
C LEU A 74 -0.34 -3.45 9.57
N GLN A 75 0.17 -4.38 10.38
CA GLN A 75 1.62 -4.52 10.50
C GLN A 75 2.17 -5.27 9.29
N GLN A 76 1.69 -6.48 9.01
CA GLN A 76 2.30 -7.32 7.97
C GLN A 76 1.27 -7.99 7.05
N CYS A 77 1.52 -7.85 5.75
CA CYS A 77 0.88 -8.68 4.73
C CYS A 77 1.92 -9.33 3.81
N LEU A 78 2.05 -10.66 3.89
CA LEU A 78 3.13 -11.38 3.21
C LEU A 78 2.85 -11.63 1.74
N ASN A 79 1.64 -12.01 1.34
CA ASN A 79 1.40 -12.50 -0.03
C ASN A 79 0.49 -11.59 -0.86
N ARG A 80 -0.80 -11.50 -0.56
CA ARG A 80 -1.74 -10.70 -1.37
C ARG A 80 -2.67 -9.84 -0.52
N MET A 81 -2.67 -8.55 -0.79
CA MET A 81 -3.63 -7.59 -0.26
C MET A 81 -4.42 -6.95 -1.39
N GLN A 82 -5.75 -6.96 -1.25
CA GLN A 82 -6.65 -6.18 -2.08
C GLN A 82 -7.55 -5.35 -1.18
N THR A 83 -7.45 -4.02 -1.27
CA THR A 83 -8.25 -3.12 -0.44
C THR A 83 -8.97 -2.10 -1.30
N VAL A 84 -10.27 -1.93 -1.06
CA VAL A 84 -11.05 -0.82 -1.58
C VAL A 84 -11.48 0.04 -0.38
N GLY A 85 -10.89 1.22 -0.26
CA GLY A 85 -11.15 2.14 0.85
C GLY A 85 -9.88 2.78 1.39
N LEU A 86 -9.76 2.86 2.72
CA LEU A 86 -8.70 3.61 3.39
C LEU A 86 -7.84 2.68 4.25
N ILE A 87 -6.52 2.84 4.13
CA ILE A 87 -5.53 2.24 5.02
C ILE A 87 -4.81 3.39 5.72
N HIS A 88 -4.96 3.51 7.04
CA HIS A 88 -4.31 4.60 7.75
C HIS A 88 -2.81 4.31 7.90
N ALA A 89 -2.45 3.16 8.46
CA ALA A 89 -1.06 2.73 8.58
C ALA A 89 -0.86 1.30 8.08
N LEU A 90 0.19 1.13 7.28
CA LEU A 90 0.68 -0.17 6.85
C LEU A 90 2.21 -0.21 6.98
N GLU A 91 2.72 -1.05 7.87
CA GLU A 91 4.17 -1.16 8.08
C GLU A 91 4.80 -1.93 6.90
N GLN A 92 4.36 -3.17 6.64
CA GLN A 92 5.02 -4.03 5.67
C GLN A 92 4.07 -4.74 4.72
N CYS A 93 4.36 -4.63 3.42
CA CYS A 93 3.80 -5.52 2.40
C CYS A 93 4.88 -6.17 1.54
N LEU A 94 4.97 -7.51 1.64
CA LEU A 94 6.09 -8.24 1.06
C LEU A 94 5.92 -8.48 -0.44
N ASN A 95 4.77 -9.01 -0.87
CA ASN A 95 4.58 -9.51 -2.23
C ASN A 95 3.73 -8.62 -3.13
N ARG A 96 2.41 -8.60 -2.93
CA ARG A 96 1.47 -7.93 -3.83
C ARG A 96 0.43 -7.14 -3.06
N MET A 97 0.39 -5.84 -3.33
CA MET A 97 -0.68 -4.96 -2.87
C MET A 97 -1.39 -4.30 -4.06
N GLN A 98 -2.71 -4.36 -4.01
CA GLN A 98 -3.61 -3.64 -4.90
C GLN A 98 -4.60 -2.85 -4.05
N THR A 99 -4.49 -1.52 -4.10
CA THR A 99 -5.36 -0.64 -3.31
C THR A 99 -6.07 0.33 -4.23
N VAL A 100 -7.37 0.49 -4.02
CA VAL A 100 -8.19 1.55 -4.61
C VAL A 100 -8.70 2.43 -3.49
N GLY A 101 -8.18 3.65 -3.42
CA GLY A 101 -8.52 4.61 -2.37
C GLY A 101 -7.28 5.27 -1.78
N LEU A 102 -7.27 5.46 -0.46
CA LEU A 102 -6.27 6.24 0.24
C LEU A 102 -5.38 5.33 1.10
N ILE A 103 -4.07 5.56 1.02
CA ILE A 103 -3.12 5.10 2.03
C ILE A 103 -2.53 6.35 2.70
N HIS A 104 -2.65 6.47 4.01
CA HIS A 104 -2.03 7.59 4.70
C HIS A 104 -0.52 7.32 4.87
N THR A 105 -0.15 6.26 5.57
CA THR A 105 1.26 5.86 5.70
C THR A 105 1.50 4.44 5.19
N LEU A 106 2.60 4.25 4.46
CA LEU A 106 3.15 2.96 4.09
C LEU A 106 4.66 2.97 4.31
N GLU A 107 5.17 2.20 5.27
CA GLU A 107 6.61 2.19 5.55
C GLU A 107 7.35 1.40 4.46
N GLN A 108 6.99 0.13 4.25
CA GLN A 108 7.76 -0.75 3.36
C GLN A 108 6.90 -1.53 2.37
N CYS A 109 7.30 -1.48 1.10
CA CYS A 109 6.89 -2.45 0.10
C CYS A 109 8.07 -3.10 -0.61
N LEU A 110 8.20 -4.42 -0.46
CA LEU A 110 9.34 -5.18 -0.98
C LEU A 110 9.23 -5.50 -2.47
N ASN A 111 8.20 -6.22 -2.93
CA ASN A 111 8.18 -6.78 -4.29
C ASN A 111 7.39 -5.96 -5.31
N ARG A 112 6.05 -6.01 -5.23
CA ARG A 112 5.19 -5.43 -6.26
C ARG A 112 4.03 -4.68 -5.64
N MET A 113 4.09 -3.37 -5.75
CA MET A 113 2.94 -2.50 -5.60
C MET A 113 2.33 -2.24 -6.97
N GLN A 114 1.15 -2.80 -7.20
CA GLN A 114 0.40 -2.54 -8.42
C GLN A 114 -0.92 -1.86 -8.04
N LYS A 115 -0.91 -0.54 -8.05
CA LYS A 115 -2.09 0.29 -7.84
C LYS A 115 -2.71 0.61 -9.19
N THR A 116 -3.52 -0.34 -9.66
CA THR A 116 -4.27 -0.23 -10.92
C THR A 116 -5.74 0.00 -10.61
N GLY A 117 -6.11 1.27 -10.48
CA GLY A 117 -7.50 1.69 -10.59
C GLY A 117 -7.72 2.22 -11.99
N PHE A 118 -8.22 1.42 -12.93
CA PHE A 118 -8.51 1.84 -14.32
C PHE A 118 -9.55 2.97 -14.45
N LYS A 119 -9.95 3.63 -13.35
CA LYS A 119 -10.91 4.74 -13.28
C LYS A 119 -10.87 5.55 -11.96
N ARG A 120 -9.97 5.24 -11.00
CA ARG A 120 -10.01 5.85 -9.65
C ARG A 120 -8.62 6.18 -9.13
N LEU A 121 -8.44 7.45 -8.79
CA LEU A 121 -7.24 8.05 -8.22
C LEU A 121 -6.87 7.32 -6.91
N CYS A 122 -5.64 6.81 -6.80
CA CYS A 122 -5.09 6.41 -5.50
C CYS A 122 -4.29 7.57 -4.92
N ILE A 123 -4.45 7.81 -3.61
CA ILE A 123 -3.66 8.81 -2.89
C ILE A 123 -2.75 8.07 -1.90
N ILE A 124 -1.48 8.45 -1.87
CA ILE A 124 -0.52 8.06 -0.85
C ILE A 124 -0.06 9.36 -0.20
N HIS A 125 -0.19 9.51 1.12
CA HIS A 125 0.45 10.66 1.78
C HIS A 125 1.94 10.38 1.94
N THR A 126 2.30 9.34 2.66
CA THR A 126 3.71 8.99 2.87
C THR A 126 4.00 7.57 2.45
N LEU A 127 5.13 7.41 1.78
CA LEU A 127 5.74 6.14 1.48
C LEU A 127 7.23 6.21 1.76
N GLU A 128 7.72 5.46 2.75
CA GLU A 128 9.14 5.51 3.09
C GLU A 128 9.95 4.73 2.07
N GLN A 129 9.64 3.44 1.86
CA GLN A 129 10.48 2.57 1.05
C GLN A 129 9.71 1.70 0.05
N CYS A 130 10.13 1.79 -1.21
CA CYS A 130 9.78 0.82 -2.24
C CYS A 130 11.03 0.18 -2.86
N LEU A 131 11.19 -1.12 -2.64
CA LEU A 131 12.44 -1.83 -2.98
C LEU A 131 12.48 -2.30 -4.44
N ASN A 132 11.45 -3.00 -4.94
CA ASN A 132 11.49 -3.58 -6.29
C ASN A 132 10.69 -2.82 -7.34
N SER A 133 9.36 -2.79 -7.21
CA SER A 133 8.54 -2.17 -8.24
C SER A 133 7.26 -1.55 -7.72
N MET A 134 7.02 -0.33 -8.16
CA MET A 134 5.78 0.39 -7.95
C MET A 134 5.19 0.85 -9.28
N GLN A 135 3.91 0.53 -9.46
CA GLN A 135 3.07 1.10 -10.51
C GLN A 135 1.88 1.77 -9.85
N THR A 136 1.77 3.09 -9.99
CA THR A 136 0.70 3.87 -9.34
C THR A 136 0.03 4.81 -10.32
N VAL A 137 -1.29 4.90 -10.23
CA VAL A 137 -2.09 5.96 -10.88
C VAL A 137 -2.69 6.84 -9.78
N GLY A 138 -2.25 8.09 -9.69
CA GLY A 138 -2.79 9.06 -8.73
C GLY A 138 -1.74 9.99 -8.12
N LEU A 139 -1.90 10.30 -6.83
CA LEU A 139 -1.10 11.29 -6.11
C LEU A 139 -0.24 10.60 -5.06
N ILE A 140 1.04 10.95 -5.02
CA ILE A 140 1.96 10.63 -3.93
C ILE A 140 2.44 11.95 -3.36
N HIS A 141 2.19 12.24 -2.08
CA HIS A 141 2.69 13.48 -1.48
C HIS A 141 4.18 13.35 -1.18
N THR A 142 4.58 12.35 -0.41
CA THR A 142 5.98 12.10 -0.12
C THR A 142 6.35 10.66 -0.42
N LEU A 143 7.51 10.51 -1.04
CA LEU A 143 8.20 9.26 -1.22
C LEU A 143 9.66 9.46 -0.85
N GLU A 144 10.14 8.76 0.17
CA GLU A 144 11.53 8.90 0.61
C GLU A 144 12.44 8.11 -0.34
N GLN A 145 12.20 6.81 -0.50
CA GLN A 145 13.11 5.95 -1.24
C GLN A 145 12.43 5.00 -2.22
N CYS A 146 12.91 5.02 -3.47
CA CYS A 146 12.61 4.01 -4.47
C CYS A 146 13.89 3.42 -5.07
N LEU A 147 14.16 2.14 -4.78
CA LEU A 147 15.43 1.52 -5.17
C LEU A 147 15.46 1.09 -6.63
N ASN A 148 14.46 0.34 -7.11
CA ASN A 148 14.51 -0.30 -8.43
C ASN A 148 13.69 0.40 -9.52
N ARG A 149 12.36 0.25 -9.50
CA ARG A 149 11.51 0.74 -10.60
C ARG A 149 10.25 1.41 -10.10
N MET A 150 10.06 2.66 -10.53
CA MET A 150 8.82 3.39 -10.35
C MET A 150 8.20 3.76 -11.69
N GLN A 151 6.91 3.48 -11.82
CA GLN A 151 6.09 4.03 -12.89
C GLN A 151 4.85 4.69 -12.29
N THR A 152 4.72 6.00 -12.49
CA THR A 152 3.61 6.77 -11.95
C THR A 152 2.87 7.48 -13.07
N VAL A 153 1.54 7.44 -13.03
CA VAL A 153 0.69 8.32 -13.84
C VAL A 153 -0.04 9.25 -12.88
N GLY A 154 0.31 10.53 -12.89
CA GLY A 154 -0.23 11.51 -11.95
C GLY A 154 0.84 12.42 -11.35
N LEU A 155 0.67 12.79 -10.08
CA LEU A 155 1.50 13.78 -9.39
C LEU A 155 2.31 13.12 -8.28
N ILE A 156 3.59 13.45 -8.21
CA ILE A 156 4.45 13.22 -7.05
C ILE A 156 4.84 14.59 -6.51
N HIS A 157 4.53 14.91 -5.26
CA HIS A 157 4.90 16.22 -4.72
C HIS A 157 6.37 16.23 -4.30
N THR A 158 6.81 15.26 -3.50
CA THR A 158 8.20 15.15 -3.08
C THR A 158 8.70 13.73 -3.27
N LEU A 159 9.86 13.61 -3.90
CA LEU A 159 10.63 12.38 -3.99
C LEU A 159 12.07 12.65 -3.56
N GLU A 160 12.50 12.07 -2.45
CA GLU A 160 13.86 12.30 -1.94
C GLU A 160 14.88 11.50 -2.76
N GLN A 161 14.71 10.17 -2.89
CA GLN A 161 15.71 9.32 -3.53
C GLN A 161 15.12 8.31 -4.51
N CYS A 162 15.69 8.29 -5.72
CA CYS A 162 15.48 7.23 -6.69
C CYS A 162 16.80 6.68 -7.24
N LEU A 163 17.07 5.39 -6.97
CA LEU A 163 18.37 4.80 -7.30
C LEU A 163 18.48 4.28 -8.74
N ASN A 164 17.43 3.66 -9.30
CA ASN A 164 17.52 3.01 -10.61
C ASN A 164 16.67 3.68 -11.70
N ARG A 165 15.36 3.40 -11.76
CA ARG A 165 14.54 3.85 -12.87
C ARG A 165 13.22 4.42 -12.40
N MET A 166 12.95 5.65 -12.82
CA MET A 166 11.67 6.32 -12.64
C MET A 166 11.11 6.77 -13.97
N GLN A 167 9.81 6.55 -14.14
CA GLN A 167 9.05 7.07 -15.25
C GLN A 167 7.73 7.63 -14.74
N THR A 168 7.54 8.94 -14.86
CA THR A 168 6.31 9.62 -14.47
C THR A 168 5.65 10.23 -15.68
N VAL A 169 4.39 9.86 -15.92
CA VAL A 169 3.50 10.53 -16.87
C VAL A 169 2.63 11.49 -16.05
N GLY A 170 3.08 12.74 -15.97
CA GLY A 170 2.53 13.77 -15.09
C GLY A 170 3.65 14.63 -14.53
N LEU A 171 3.48 15.13 -13.31
CA LEU A 171 4.41 16.08 -12.67
C LEU A 171 5.09 15.44 -11.45
N ILE A 172 6.36 15.74 -11.27
CA ILE A 172 7.12 15.60 -10.02
C ILE A 172 7.43 17.03 -9.58
N HIS A 173 6.88 17.46 -8.44
CA HIS A 173 7.12 18.83 -8.00
C HIS A 173 8.57 19.00 -7.52
N THR A 174 9.03 18.11 -6.63
CA THR A 174 10.41 18.09 -6.12
C THR A 174 11.02 16.70 -6.23
N LEU A 175 12.23 16.62 -6.80
CA LEU A 175 13.10 15.45 -6.82
C LEU A 175 14.46 15.83 -6.26
N GLU A 176 14.84 15.29 -5.09
CA GLU A 176 16.14 15.64 -4.48
C GLU A 176 17.28 14.88 -5.17
N GLN A 177 17.21 13.55 -5.23
CA GLN A 177 18.29 12.73 -5.76
C GLN A 177 17.79 11.66 -6.74
N CYS A 178 18.38 11.65 -7.94
CA CYS A 178 18.24 10.56 -8.90
C CYS A 178 19.60 10.01 -9.34
N LEU A 179 19.88 8.76 -9.01
CA LEU A 179 21.18 8.16 -9.29
C LEU A 179 21.31 7.71 -10.74
N ASN A 180 20.28 7.12 -11.36
CA ASN A 180 20.37 6.50 -12.68
C ASN A 180 19.51 7.18 -13.75
N ARG A 181 18.18 6.99 -13.71
CA ARG A 181 17.30 7.50 -14.78
C ARG A 181 15.96 8.02 -14.26
N ALA A 182 15.67 9.28 -14.54
CA ALA A 182 14.35 9.89 -14.40
C ALA A 182 13.77 10.29 -15.76
N VAL A 183 12.49 10.01 -15.98
CA VAL A 183 11.72 10.45 -17.15
C VAL A 183 10.41 11.04 -16.65
N GLY A 184 10.12 12.28 -17.00
CA GLY A 184 8.90 12.96 -16.57
C GLY A 184 9.05 14.47 -16.59
N LEU A 185 7.98 15.18 -16.23
CA LEU A 185 8.03 16.62 -15.98
C LEU A 185 8.36 16.82 -14.49
N ILE A 186 9.52 17.39 -14.20
CA ILE A 186 10.11 17.63 -12.88
C ILE A 186 10.27 19.14 -12.70
N HIS A 187 9.57 19.73 -11.73
CA HIS A 187 9.61 21.17 -11.50
C HIS A 187 10.90 21.60 -10.80
N THR A 188 11.31 20.91 -9.73
CA THR A 188 12.62 21.08 -9.08
C THR A 188 13.38 19.77 -9.02
N LEU A 189 14.65 19.82 -9.40
CA LEU A 189 15.61 18.72 -9.32
C LEU A 189 16.88 19.23 -8.65
N GLU A 190 17.29 18.64 -7.53
CA GLU A 190 18.53 19.06 -6.85
C GLU A 190 19.77 18.36 -7.40
N GLN A 191 19.74 17.03 -7.50
CA GLN A 191 20.88 16.22 -7.94
C GLN A 191 20.45 15.08 -8.86
N CYS A 192 21.13 14.96 -10.00
CA CYS A 192 21.09 13.75 -10.81
C CYS A 192 22.48 13.37 -11.29
N LEU A 193 22.85 12.09 -11.10
CA LEU A 193 24.17 11.58 -11.42
C LEU A 193 24.32 11.07 -12.85
N ASN A 194 23.24 10.63 -13.49
CA ASN A 194 23.33 9.94 -14.77
C ASN A 194 22.46 10.57 -15.87
N ARG A 195 21.12 10.34 -15.89
CA ARG A 195 20.27 10.80 -17.00
C ARG A 195 18.88 11.27 -16.54
N VAL A 196 18.49 12.44 -17.03
CA VAL A 196 17.11 12.96 -16.96
C VAL A 196 16.59 13.24 -18.37
N ASN A 197 15.46 12.64 -18.73
CA ASN A 197 14.73 12.98 -19.95
C ASN A 197 13.51 13.82 -19.58
N HIS A 198 13.67 15.15 -19.65
CA HIS A 198 12.62 16.11 -19.36
C HIS A 198 12.14 16.82 -20.66
N PRO A 199 10.83 16.87 -20.95
CA PRO A 199 10.32 17.42 -22.21
C PRO A 199 10.39 18.96 -22.35
N ALA A 200 10.97 19.71 -21.40
CA ALA A 200 10.77 21.17 -21.33
C ALA A 200 11.82 22.00 -20.56
N ALA A 201 12.90 21.42 -20.03
CA ALA A 201 13.88 22.20 -19.26
C ALA A 201 15.32 21.81 -19.63
N HIS A 202 16.10 22.83 -19.98
CA HIS A 202 17.55 22.78 -20.01
C HIS A 202 18.03 22.76 -18.55
N PHE A 203 18.10 21.57 -17.95
CA PHE A 203 18.89 21.41 -16.73
C PHE A 203 20.36 21.53 -17.12
N PRO A 204 21.24 22.07 -16.24
CA PRO A 204 22.67 21.97 -16.46
C PRO A 204 22.98 20.49 -16.68
N SER A 205 23.71 20.21 -17.75
CA SER A 205 24.25 18.90 -18.04
C SER A 205 24.83 18.27 -16.77
N CYS A 206 24.45 17.02 -16.49
CA CYS A 206 25.24 16.11 -15.67
C CYS A 206 26.70 16.11 -16.16
#